data_AF-A0A975M1Q8-F1
#
_entry.id   AF-A0A975M1Q8-F1
#
_cell.length_a   1.000
_cell.length_b   1.000
_cell.length_c   1.000
_cell.angle_alpha   90.00
_cell.angle_beta   90.00
_cell.angle_gamma   90.00
#
_symmetry.space_group_name_H-M   'P 1'
#
loop_
_entity.id
_entity.type
_entity.pdbx_description
1 polymer ?
#
loop_
_entity_poly.entity_id
_entity_poly.type
_entity_poly.pdbx_seq_one_letter_code
_entity_poly.pdbx_strand_id
1 'polypeptide(L)'
;MLKLVISIYDSLAINEDLKEDEMYALVAEVTKMGITDLSGTFSASNITVTELQNVHYLGLGTDPVSDDYDSYIIHHMLSDGIKDALTDRPSTIYMANNDITADEIQGVIDAVAILNSNPNASLATMSFANGGLTPTKIESLLDLESLLVDRQISAGIISAGLAVSEAYAEVGDFNYDSLAINEDLKEDEMYALVEAMNIMGLTDLDAAFAPDSITINNLQSLHYVGLGTDPGTDTYESYMVHNMISDSVDSTLDVPSDGYMASGYMLASEIQGVIDALYAISGDPATDTLLDIMPVAASTFSPSLIEDLLDIGALTVYRLVADGIISSSVATLESEAEVGDANYDSLAIGDDLKLDEMYGLAEAMEILGVTDVTQVANINSAAVLGLTDAEVDTILDNSNTITYFIIDDVIDPDDLFFPGDYVVDEAGNQRVERTVLITHIKNNN
;
A
#
# COMPACT_ATOMS: atom_id res chain seq x y z
N MET A 1 -60.35 7.65 7.37
CA MET A 1 -59.09 7.49 8.11
C MET A 1 -59.26 7.67 9.60
N LEU A 2 -59.43 8.88 10.15
CA LEU A 2 -59.63 9.09 11.61
C LEU A 2 -60.75 8.20 12.19
N LYS A 3 -61.85 8.01 11.47
CA LYS A 3 -62.96 7.10 11.87
C LYS A 3 -62.61 5.61 11.83
N LEU A 4 -61.65 5.20 11.00
CA LEU A 4 -61.18 3.81 10.92
C LEU A 4 -60.17 3.54 12.03
N VAL A 5 -59.29 4.51 12.29
CA VAL A 5 -58.32 4.51 13.40
C VAL A 5 -59.04 4.50 14.76
N ILE A 6 -60.05 5.36 14.94
CA ILE A 6 -60.92 5.36 16.13
C ILE A 6 -61.70 4.03 16.26
N SER A 7 -62.17 3.46 15.14
CA SER A 7 -62.87 2.17 15.15
C SER A 7 -61.96 0.98 15.50
N ILE A 8 -60.66 1.07 15.22
CA ILE A 8 -59.66 0.07 15.60
C ILE A 8 -59.30 0.26 17.08
N TYR A 9 -59.11 1.51 17.53
CA TYR A 9 -58.87 1.90 18.92
C TYR A 9 -59.98 1.41 19.87
N ASP A 10 -61.25 1.62 19.51
CA ASP A 10 -62.40 1.17 20.31
C ASP A 10 -62.56 -0.36 20.34
N SER A 11 -61.89 -1.10 19.44
CA SER A 11 -62.04 -2.56 19.29
C SER A 11 -60.93 -3.39 19.94
N LEU A 12 -59.83 -2.76 20.38
CA LEU A 12 -58.60 -3.43 20.81
C LEU A 12 -58.29 -3.34 22.32
N ALA A 13 -59.26 -2.98 23.16
CA ALA A 13 -59.10 -2.73 24.60
C ALA A 13 -58.62 -3.91 25.49
N ILE A 14 -57.95 -4.94 24.96
CA ILE A 14 -57.39 -6.07 25.72
C ILE A 14 -56.10 -6.60 25.06
N ASN A 15 -55.00 -5.85 25.16
CA ASN A 15 -53.61 -6.29 25.42
C ASN A 15 -52.63 -5.23 24.89
N GLU A 16 -51.91 -4.57 25.80
CA GLU A 16 -50.82 -3.60 25.55
C GLU A 16 -51.12 -2.62 24.40
N ASP A 17 -51.95 -1.63 24.72
CA ASP A 17 -52.39 -0.58 23.81
C ASP A 17 -51.20 0.12 23.12
N LEU A 18 -51.26 0.25 21.79
CA LEU A 18 -50.48 1.24 21.06
C LEU A 18 -50.79 2.61 21.66
N LYS A 19 -49.77 3.39 22.03
CA LYS A 19 -50.02 4.70 22.62
C LYS A 19 -50.70 5.59 21.59
N GLU A 20 -51.67 6.39 22.05
CA GLU A 20 -52.43 7.30 21.17
C GLU A 20 -51.48 8.19 20.35
N ASP A 21 -50.37 8.61 20.97
CA ASP A 21 -49.30 9.40 20.36
C ASP A 21 -48.55 8.65 19.24
N GLU A 22 -48.29 7.35 19.39
CA GLU A 22 -47.68 6.52 18.34
C GLU A 22 -48.60 6.36 17.13
N MET A 23 -49.92 6.27 17.38
CA MET A 23 -50.92 6.20 16.33
C MET A 23 -51.06 7.53 15.59
N TYR A 24 -50.99 8.67 16.29
CA TYR A 24 -50.98 9.98 15.63
C TYR A 24 -49.73 10.19 14.80
N ALA A 25 -48.54 9.81 15.30
CA ALA A 25 -47.29 9.86 14.55
C ALA A 25 -47.36 9.01 13.28
N LEU A 26 -47.82 7.76 13.38
CA LEU A 26 -48.00 6.87 12.23
C LEU A 26 -48.98 7.45 11.20
N VAL A 27 -50.12 7.99 11.65
CA VAL A 27 -51.14 8.56 10.75
C VAL A 27 -50.64 9.83 10.07
N ALA A 28 -49.90 10.69 10.79
CA ALA A 28 -49.28 11.88 10.23
C ALA A 28 -48.32 11.50 9.10
N GLU A 29 -47.53 10.46 9.29
CA GLU A 29 -46.49 10.05 8.35
C GLU A 29 -47.07 9.37 7.11
N VAL A 30 -47.97 8.40 7.30
CA VAL A 30 -48.74 7.76 6.21
C VAL A 30 -49.45 8.82 5.34
N THR A 31 -49.89 9.93 5.94
CA THR A 31 -50.49 11.06 5.21
C THR A 31 -49.46 11.88 4.43
N LYS A 32 -48.28 12.19 5.00
CA LYS A 32 -47.20 12.94 4.32
C LYS A 32 -46.63 12.18 3.13
N MET A 33 -46.48 10.86 3.25
CA MET A 33 -45.99 9.96 2.20
C MET A 33 -47.04 9.65 1.12
N GLY A 34 -48.22 10.28 1.16
CA GLY A 34 -49.27 10.06 0.17
C GLY A 34 -49.90 8.67 0.20
N ILE A 35 -49.68 7.88 1.26
CA ILE A 35 -50.24 6.55 1.44
C ILE A 35 -51.71 6.69 1.84
N THR A 36 -52.62 6.50 0.88
CA THR A 36 -54.07 6.62 1.12
C THR A 36 -54.71 5.34 1.65
N ASP A 37 -53.95 4.24 1.70
CA ASP A 37 -54.43 2.92 2.10
C ASP A 37 -53.34 2.11 2.83
N LEU A 38 -53.65 1.66 4.05
CA LEU A 38 -52.78 0.80 4.87
C LEU A 38 -52.82 -0.67 4.44
N SER A 39 -53.62 -1.02 3.42
CA SER A 39 -53.65 -2.37 2.85
C SER A 39 -52.42 -2.69 1.97
N GLY A 40 -51.65 -1.67 1.60
CA GLY A 40 -50.35 -1.82 0.94
C GLY A 40 -49.23 -2.09 1.95
N THR A 41 -48.20 -2.82 1.53
CA THR A 41 -46.96 -2.97 2.31
C THR A 41 -46.21 -1.64 2.32
N PHE A 42 -46.03 -1.04 3.50
CA PHE A 42 -45.05 0.02 3.69
C PHE A 42 -43.65 -0.57 3.46
N SER A 43 -42.82 0.12 2.68
CA SER A 43 -41.43 -0.26 2.45
C SER A 43 -40.57 0.98 2.52
N ALA A 44 -39.76 1.09 3.58
CA ALA A 44 -38.77 2.15 3.73
C ALA A 44 -37.77 2.20 2.56
N SER A 45 -37.66 1.10 1.81
CA SER A 45 -36.81 0.96 0.63
C SER A 45 -37.25 1.85 -0.56
N ASN A 46 -38.52 2.24 -0.62
CA ASN A 46 -39.12 2.89 -1.79
C ASN A 46 -39.48 4.37 -1.60
N ILE A 47 -39.24 4.94 -0.43
CA ILE A 47 -39.44 6.36 -0.15
C ILE A 47 -38.12 7.13 -0.35
N THR A 48 -38.20 8.41 -0.71
CA THR A 48 -37.02 9.25 -0.93
C THR A 48 -36.24 9.50 0.36
N VAL A 49 -34.95 9.84 0.30
CA VAL A 49 -34.14 10.21 1.48
C VAL A 49 -34.78 11.32 2.29
N THR A 50 -35.37 12.33 1.63
CA THR A 50 -36.08 13.41 2.33
C THR A 50 -37.30 12.90 3.09
N GLU A 51 -38.07 11.99 2.49
CA GLU A 51 -39.20 11.35 3.18
C GLU A 51 -38.70 10.46 4.32
N LEU A 52 -37.65 9.67 4.10
CA LEU A 52 -37.02 8.81 5.09
C LEU A 52 -36.51 9.59 6.30
N GLN A 53 -35.87 10.75 6.08
CA GLN A 53 -35.42 11.65 7.15
C GLN A 53 -36.61 12.20 7.96
N ASN A 54 -37.71 12.57 7.29
CA ASN A 54 -38.91 13.04 7.98
C ASN A 54 -39.56 11.94 8.83
N VAL A 55 -39.62 10.71 8.30
CA VAL A 55 -40.10 9.52 9.02
C VAL A 55 -39.20 9.26 10.23
N HIS A 56 -37.88 9.33 10.05
CA HIS A 56 -36.92 9.08 11.13
C HIS A 56 -37.04 10.09 12.27
N TYR A 57 -37.21 11.39 12.00
CA TYR A 57 -37.43 12.39 13.05
C TYR A 57 -38.66 12.09 13.92
N LEU A 58 -39.71 11.49 13.36
CA LEU A 58 -40.89 11.03 14.12
C LEU A 58 -40.63 9.75 14.93
N GLY A 59 -39.58 8.99 14.60
CA GLY A 59 -39.09 7.87 15.39
C GLY A 59 -38.08 8.28 16.47
N LEU A 60 -37.55 9.51 16.43
CA LEU A 60 -36.51 10.01 17.35
C LEU A 60 -37.03 10.76 18.58
N GLY A 61 -38.31 11.10 18.67
CA GLY A 61 -38.80 11.89 19.81
C GLY A 61 -38.39 13.36 19.83
N THR A 62 -37.72 13.87 18.78
CA THR A 62 -37.22 15.25 18.73
C THR A 62 -37.38 15.87 17.34
N ASP A 63 -38.51 16.54 17.10
CA ASP A 63 -38.63 17.55 16.04
C ASP A 63 -37.95 18.86 16.54
N PRO A 64 -37.06 19.52 15.78
CA PRO A 64 -36.53 20.84 16.13
C PRO A 64 -37.61 21.95 16.27
N VAL A 65 -38.90 21.67 15.98
CA VAL A 65 -39.96 22.67 15.98
C VAL A 65 -41.20 22.32 16.84
N SER A 66 -41.06 21.50 17.89
CA SER A 66 -41.97 21.47 19.07
C SER A 66 -42.97 20.31 19.28
N ASP A 67 -42.69 19.05 18.96
CA ASP A 67 -43.57 17.94 19.42
C ASP A 67 -42.82 16.68 19.90
N ASP A 68 -43.37 16.11 20.98
CA ASP A 68 -42.95 14.94 21.77
C ASP A 68 -43.42 13.61 21.13
N TYR A 69 -42.88 13.20 19.96
CA TYR A 69 -43.26 11.90 19.38
C TYR A 69 -42.05 10.96 19.21
N ASP A 70 -41.84 10.08 20.18
CA ASP A 70 -40.98 8.88 20.12
C ASP A 70 -41.85 7.70 19.64
N SER A 71 -41.93 7.49 18.33
CA SER A 71 -42.75 6.42 17.76
C SER A 71 -41.94 5.13 17.57
N TYR A 72 -42.12 4.17 18.49
CA TYR A 72 -41.50 2.85 18.38
C TYR A 72 -41.98 2.10 17.13
N ILE A 73 -43.22 2.33 16.67
CA ILE A 73 -43.73 1.73 15.43
C ILE A 73 -42.91 2.21 14.22
N ILE A 74 -42.68 3.52 14.12
CA ILE A 74 -41.93 4.10 13.00
C ILE A 74 -40.47 3.67 13.07
N HIS A 75 -39.87 3.70 14.26
CA HIS A 75 -38.52 3.22 14.48
C HIS A 75 -38.36 1.74 14.06
N HIS A 76 -39.26 0.87 14.50
CA HIS A 76 -39.27 -0.54 14.13
C HIS A 76 -39.43 -0.75 12.62
N MET A 77 -40.32 0.01 11.97
CA MET A 77 -40.53 -0.05 10.51
C MET A 77 -39.28 0.37 9.72
N LEU A 78 -38.57 1.41 10.17
CA LEU A 78 -37.30 1.83 9.57
C LEU A 78 -36.22 0.77 9.79
N SER A 79 -36.13 0.26 11.02
CA SER A 79 -35.19 -0.78 11.39
C SER A 79 -35.36 -2.02 10.51
N ASP A 80 -36.58 -2.52 10.35
CA ASP A 80 -36.87 -3.67 9.48
C ASP A 80 -36.57 -3.39 8.02
N GLY A 81 -36.87 -2.18 7.53
CA GLY A 81 -36.53 -1.76 6.18
C GLY A 81 -35.03 -1.75 5.90
N ILE A 82 -34.22 -1.31 6.87
CA ILE A 82 -32.75 -1.37 6.80
C ILE A 82 -32.28 -2.81 6.89
N LYS A 83 -32.85 -3.62 7.80
CA LYS A 83 -32.51 -5.04 7.94
C LYS A 83 -32.78 -5.85 6.67
N ASP A 84 -33.81 -5.49 5.91
CA ASP A 84 -34.13 -6.10 4.63
C ASP A 84 -33.18 -5.64 3.51
N ALA A 85 -32.70 -4.40 3.58
CA ALA A 85 -31.78 -3.82 2.58
C ALA A 85 -30.32 -4.25 2.79
N LEU A 86 -29.88 -4.34 4.05
CA LEU A 86 -28.50 -4.66 4.45
C LEU A 86 -28.48 -6.00 5.18
N THR A 87 -27.91 -7.01 4.54
CA THR A 87 -27.86 -8.37 5.10
C THR A 87 -26.70 -8.56 6.08
N ASP A 88 -25.57 -7.90 5.83
CA ASP A 88 -24.38 -7.92 6.68
C ASP A 88 -24.39 -6.69 7.59
N ARG A 89 -24.39 -6.93 8.90
CA ARG A 89 -24.65 -5.91 9.91
C ARG A 89 -23.88 -6.27 11.20
N PRO A 90 -23.26 -5.29 11.86
CA PRO A 90 -22.62 -5.53 13.15
C PRO A 90 -23.59 -6.06 14.21
N SER A 91 -23.09 -6.83 15.17
CA SER A 91 -23.90 -7.42 16.23
C SER A 91 -24.26 -6.47 17.38
N THR A 92 -23.56 -5.33 17.46
CA THR A 92 -23.63 -4.37 18.58
C THR A 92 -24.62 -3.23 18.37
N ILE A 93 -25.17 -3.08 17.16
CA ILE A 93 -26.06 -1.97 16.78
C ILE A 93 -27.52 -2.14 17.23
N TYR A 94 -27.84 -3.21 17.97
CA TYR A 94 -29.22 -3.54 18.31
C TYR A 94 -29.61 -3.06 19.71
N MET A 95 -30.79 -2.49 19.80
CA MET A 95 -31.53 -2.26 21.03
C MET A 95 -32.05 -3.57 21.62
N ALA A 96 -32.51 -3.54 22.88
CA ALA A 96 -33.01 -4.72 23.58
C ALA A 96 -34.25 -5.38 22.92
N ASN A 97 -34.99 -4.62 22.10
CA ASN A 97 -36.13 -5.10 21.32
C ASN A 97 -35.73 -5.65 19.94
N ASN A 98 -34.44 -5.77 19.64
CA ASN A 98 -33.88 -6.23 18.36
C ASN A 98 -34.09 -5.26 17.19
N ASP A 99 -34.35 -3.98 17.47
CA ASP A 99 -34.28 -2.90 16.49
C ASP A 99 -32.89 -2.29 16.44
N ILE A 100 -32.54 -1.71 15.30
CA ILE A 100 -31.29 -0.98 15.07
C ILE A 100 -31.38 0.34 15.83
N THR A 101 -30.32 0.74 16.52
CA THR A 101 -30.31 2.01 17.27
C THR A 101 -30.62 3.21 16.37
N ALA A 102 -31.18 4.26 16.98
CA ALA A 102 -31.52 5.50 16.31
C ALA A 102 -30.34 6.11 15.52
N ASP A 103 -29.16 6.15 16.14
CA ASP A 103 -27.95 6.73 15.55
C ASP A 103 -27.52 5.97 14.28
N GLU A 104 -27.61 4.63 14.30
CA GLU A 104 -27.29 3.79 13.14
C GLU A 104 -28.33 3.92 12.03
N ILE A 105 -29.61 4.13 12.36
CA ILE A 105 -30.63 4.47 11.35
C ILE A 105 -30.30 5.82 10.71
N GLN A 106 -29.93 6.84 11.49
CA GLN A 106 -29.54 8.15 10.96
C GLN A 106 -28.31 8.04 10.06
N GLY A 107 -27.28 7.29 10.47
CA GLY A 107 -26.09 7.01 9.67
C GLY A 107 -26.43 6.40 8.30
N VAL A 108 -27.33 5.41 8.25
CA VAL A 108 -27.79 4.85 6.96
C VAL A 108 -28.52 5.89 6.11
N ILE A 109 -29.37 6.74 6.70
CA ILE A 109 -30.09 7.79 5.95
C ILE A 109 -29.10 8.78 5.32
N ASP A 110 -28.12 9.23 6.10
CA ASP A 110 -27.07 10.15 5.64
C ASP A 110 -26.18 9.49 4.59
N ALA A 111 -25.87 8.20 4.73
CA ALA A 111 -25.12 7.45 3.75
C ALA A 111 -25.84 7.39 2.39
N VAL A 112 -27.17 7.19 2.36
CA VAL A 112 -27.93 7.25 1.09
C VAL A 112 -27.79 8.64 0.45
N ALA A 113 -27.81 9.71 1.24
CA ALA A 113 -27.64 11.07 0.75
C ALA A 113 -26.25 11.33 0.15
N ILE A 114 -25.19 10.80 0.78
CA ILE A 114 -23.80 10.91 0.31
C ILE A 114 -23.58 10.10 -0.97
N LEU A 115 -24.04 8.86 -0.97
CA LEU A 115 -23.83 7.95 -2.10
C LEU A 115 -24.55 8.41 -3.36
N ASN A 116 -25.72 9.03 -3.21
CA ASN A 116 -26.61 9.34 -4.32
C ASN A 116 -27.00 10.82 -4.39
N SER A 117 -26.44 11.53 -5.38
CA SER A 117 -26.79 12.93 -5.67
C SER A 117 -28.19 13.11 -6.29
N ASN A 118 -28.94 12.03 -6.53
CA ASN A 118 -30.30 12.08 -7.07
C ASN A 118 -31.29 12.47 -5.96
N PRO A 119 -32.15 13.49 -6.15
CA PRO A 119 -33.19 13.85 -5.17
C PRO A 119 -34.22 12.73 -4.90
N ASN A 120 -34.29 11.72 -5.77
CA ASN A 120 -35.12 10.53 -5.60
C ASN A 120 -34.34 9.32 -5.05
N ALA A 121 -33.16 9.54 -4.46
CA ALA A 121 -32.42 8.49 -3.77
C ALA A 121 -33.28 7.85 -2.69
N SER A 122 -33.15 6.54 -2.52
CA SER A 122 -33.80 5.75 -1.48
C SER A 122 -32.88 4.63 -0.99
N LEU A 123 -33.27 3.94 0.09
CA LEU A 123 -32.60 2.72 0.55
C LEU A 123 -32.39 1.70 -0.57
N ALA A 124 -33.38 1.51 -1.46
CA ALA A 124 -33.27 0.57 -2.58
C ALA A 124 -32.25 0.97 -3.64
N THR A 125 -31.84 2.24 -3.68
CA THR A 125 -30.81 2.75 -4.60
C THR A 125 -29.45 2.88 -3.94
N MET A 126 -29.34 2.58 -2.65
CA MET A 126 -28.09 2.60 -1.91
C MET A 126 -27.19 1.48 -2.44
N SER A 127 -25.96 1.82 -2.79
CA SER A 127 -24.97 0.86 -3.28
C SER A 127 -23.61 1.26 -2.76
N PHE A 128 -23.02 0.36 -1.98
CA PHE A 128 -21.62 0.38 -1.57
C PHE A 128 -20.76 -0.48 -2.50
N ALA A 129 -21.33 -0.97 -3.61
CA ALA A 129 -20.51 -1.56 -4.66
C ALA A 129 -19.48 -0.52 -5.12
N ASN A 130 -18.25 -1.00 -5.34
CA ASN A 130 -17.05 -0.18 -5.55
C ASN A 130 -17.24 0.95 -6.56
N GLY A 131 -18.07 0.78 -7.60
CA GLY A 131 -18.40 1.83 -8.56
C GLY A 131 -19.16 3.01 -7.94
N GLY A 132 -18.47 4.14 -7.84
CA GLY A 132 -18.98 5.41 -7.34
C GLY A 132 -18.51 5.78 -5.93
N LEU A 133 -17.65 4.98 -5.31
CA LEU A 133 -16.98 5.27 -4.03
C LEU A 133 -15.69 6.07 -4.28
N THR A 134 -15.85 7.38 -4.40
CA THR A 134 -14.74 8.34 -4.53
C THR A 134 -14.08 8.59 -3.15
N PRO A 135 -12.82 9.03 -3.07
CA PRO A 135 -12.16 9.35 -1.79
C PRO A 135 -13.02 10.22 -0.85
N THR A 136 -13.54 11.34 -1.36
CA THR A 136 -14.42 12.25 -0.60
C THR A 136 -15.68 11.59 -0.07
N LYS A 137 -16.24 10.61 -0.80
CA LYS A 137 -17.44 9.89 -0.36
C LYS A 137 -17.11 8.89 0.73
N ILE A 138 -16.00 8.16 0.60
CA ILE A 138 -15.56 7.22 1.62
C ILE A 138 -15.29 7.99 2.91
N GLU A 139 -14.52 9.09 2.85
CA GLU A 139 -14.27 9.98 3.99
C GLU A 139 -15.57 10.48 4.63
N SER A 140 -16.50 11.03 3.83
CA SER A 140 -17.78 11.52 4.33
C SER A 140 -18.66 10.42 4.95
N LEU A 141 -18.50 9.16 4.51
CA LEU A 141 -19.24 8.03 5.05
C LEU A 141 -18.63 7.54 6.37
N LEU A 142 -17.30 7.54 6.49
CA LEU A 142 -16.59 7.22 7.73
C LEU A 142 -16.87 8.28 8.82
N ASP A 143 -16.99 9.55 8.43
CA ASP A 143 -17.37 10.67 9.32
C ASP A 143 -18.79 10.55 9.91
N LEU A 144 -19.61 9.59 9.45
CA LEU A 144 -20.94 9.35 10.01
C LEU A 144 -20.91 8.64 11.37
N GLU A 145 -19.77 8.08 11.77
CA GLU A 145 -19.61 7.31 13.02
C GLU A 145 -20.67 6.19 13.16
N SER A 146 -20.98 5.50 12.04
CA SER A 146 -22.00 4.44 11.98
C SER A 146 -21.37 3.10 11.65
N LEU A 147 -21.46 2.17 12.60
CA LEU A 147 -20.90 0.82 12.47
C LEU A 147 -21.52 0.07 11.28
N LEU A 148 -22.80 0.31 10.97
CA LEU A 148 -23.43 -0.24 9.76
C LEU A 148 -22.74 0.24 8.50
N VAL A 149 -22.44 1.53 8.42
CA VAL A 149 -21.80 2.15 7.25
C VAL A 149 -20.35 1.69 7.14
N ASP A 150 -19.61 1.65 8.25
CA ASP A 150 -18.23 1.14 8.30
C ASP A 150 -18.14 -0.31 7.82
N ARG A 151 -19.09 -1.17 8.22
CA ARG A 151 -19.20 -2.55 7.72
C ARG A 151 -19.40 -2.59 6.21
N GLN A 152 -20.24 -1.71 5.65
CA GLN A 152 -20.46 -1.70 4.21
C GLN A 152 -19.22 -1.20 3.43
N ILE A 153 -18.50 -0.21 3.96
CA ILE A 153 -17.24 0.25 3.36
C ILE A 153 -16.18 -0.85 3.44
N SER A 154 -16.03 -1.48 4.60
CA SER A 154 -15.14 -2.63 4.82
C SER A 154 -15.40 -3.73 3.81
N ALA A 155 -16.67 -4.12 3.63
CA ALA A 155 -17.07 -5.12 2.65
C ALA A 155 -16.69 -4.73 1.22
N GLY A 156 -16.84 -3.45 0.85
CA GLY A 156 -16.40 -2.90 -0.44
C GLY A 156 -14.90 -3.07 -0.65
N ILE A 157 -14.09 -2.58 0.29
CA ILE A 157 -12.62 -2.65 0.26
C ILE A 157 -12.11 -4.10 0.24
N ILE A 158 -12.70 -4.98 1.06
CA ILE A 158 -12.41 -6.42 1.08
C ILE A 158 -12.74 -7.04 -0.28
N SER A 159 -13.89 -6.70 -0.87
CA SER A 159 -14.29 -7.20 -2.19
C SER A 159 -13.39 -6.71 -3.32
N ALA A 160 -12.78 -5.53 -3.17
CA ALA A 160 -11.76 -5.01 -4.07
C ALA A 160 -10.42 -5.74 -3.97
N GLY A 161 -10.24 -6.62 -2.96
CA GLY A 161 -9.03 -7.40 -2.77
C GLY A 161 -7.88 -6.61 -2.14
N LEU A 162 -8.17 -5.48 -1.51
CA LEU A 162 -7.17 -4.59 -0.89
C LEU A 162 -6.86 -4.95 0.56
N ALA A 163 -7.77 -5.70 1.20
CA ALA A 163 -7.65 -6.05 2.61
C ALA A 163 -6.54 -7.08 2.88
N VAL A 164 -5.75 -6.80 3.91
CA VAL A 164 -4.73 -7.70 4.46
C VAL A 164 -5.09 -8.14 5.89
N SER A 165 -4.48 -9.22 6.37
CA SER A 165 -4.84 -9.80 7.68
C SER A 165 -4.73 -8.82 8.86
N GLU A 166 -3.76 -7.93 8.80
CA GLU A 166 -3.44 -6.96 9.84
C GLU A 166 -4.40 -5.75 9.84
N ALA A 167 -5.11 -5.55 8.73
CA ALA A 167 -6.03 -4.43 8.54
C ALA A 167 -7.44 -4.70 9.10
N TYR A 168 -7.76 -5.95 9.44
CA TYR A 168 -9.04 -6.29 10.07
C TYR A 168 -9.13 -5.74 11.49
N ALA A 169 -10.31 -5.25 11.87
CA ALA A 169 -10.57 -4.74 13.21
C ALA A 169 -10.33 -5.82 14.27
N GLU A 170 -9.74 -5.42 15.40
CA GLU A 170 -9.39 -6.27 16.53
C GLU A 170 -9.91 -5.71 17.87
N VAL A 171 -9.74 -6.50 18.93
CA VAL A 171 -10.24 -6.13 20.26
C VAL A 171 -9.63 -4.82 20.72
N GLY A 172 -10.45 -3.77 20.78
CA GLY A 172 -10.03 -2.43 21.19
C GLY A 172 -10.41 -1.37 20.15
N ASP A 173 -10.58 -1.78 18.90
CA ASP A 173 -11.03 -0.90 17.83
C ASP A 173 -12.52 -0.57 17.99
N PHE A 174 -12.91 0.62 17.54
CA PHE A 174 -14.27 1.14 17.70
C PHE A 174 -15.31 0.23 17.01
N ASN A 175 -14.99 -0.20 15.79
CA ASN A 175 -15.87 -0.99 14.95
C ASN A 175 -15.69 -2.51 15.06
N TYR A 176 -14.94 -2.98 16.06
CA TYR A 176 -14.72 -4.41 16.25
C TYR A 176 -15.99 -5.17 16.65
N ASP A 177 -16.35 -6.17 15.85
CA ASP A 177 -17.44 -7.11 16.14
C ASP A 177 -16.93 -8.54 16.41
N SER A 178 -16.99 -8.95 17.68
CA SER A 178 -16.59 -10.29 18.11
C SER A 178 -17.36 -11.46 17.49
N LEU A 179 -18.51 -11.21 16.85
CA LEU A 179 -19.33 -12.21 16.18
C LEU A 179 -19.09 -12.26 14.66
N ALA A 180 -18.28 -11.36 14.12
CA ALA A 180 -18.04 -11.14 12.69
C ALA A 180 -16.54 -10.91 12.41
N ILE A 181 -15.71 -11.87 12.82
CA ILE A 181 -14.25 -11.78 12.65
C ILE A 181 -13.89 -11.72 11.16
N ASN A 182 -13.03 -10.76 10.81
CA ASN A 182 -12.58 -10.46 9.44
C ASN A 182 -13.67 -9.91 8.50
N GLU A 183 -14.75 -9.33 9.04
CA GLU A 183 -15.76 -8.62 8.24
C GLU A 183 -15.60 -7.08 8.32
N ASP A 184 -14.93 -6.58 9.36
CA ASP A 184 -14.62 -5.16 9.56
C ASP A 184 -13.13 -4.87 9.37
N LEU A 185 -12.80 -3.76 8.70
CA LEU A 185 -11.47 -3.19 8.66
C LEU A 185 -11.32 -2.12 9.73
N LYS A 186 -10.11 -1.91 10.25
CA LYS A 186 -9.82 -0.79 11.16
C LYS A 186 -10.18 0.54 10.48
N GLU A 187 -10.77 1.48 11.20
CA GLU A 187 -11.10 2.80 10.65
C GLU A 187 -9.86 3.53 10.12
N ASP A 188 -8.75 3.48 10.87
CA ASP A 188 -7.49 4.10 10.46
C ASP A 188 -6.98 3.53 9.12
N GLU A 189 -7.21 2.24 8.84
CA GLU A 189 -6.87 1.61 7.56
C GLU A 189 -7.78 2.12 6.43
N MET A 190 -9.07 2.33 6.70
CA MET A 190 -10.00 2.88 5.72
C MET A 190 -9.68 4.35 5.40
N TYR A 191 -9.32 5.16 6.40
CA TYR A 191 -8.84 6.54 6.17
C TYR A 191 -7.50 6.58 5.44
N ALA A 192 -6.55 5.69 5.78
CA ALA A 192 -5.29 5.58 5.06
C ALA A 192 -5.50 5.24 3.58
N LEU A 193 -6.47 4.39 3.27
CA LEU A 193 -6.84 4.09 1.89
C LEU A 193 -7.38 5.33 1.15
N VAL A 194 -8.20 6.14 1.80
CA VAL A 194 -8.67 7.42 1.23
C VAL A 194 -7.49 8.31 0.87
N GLU A 195 -6.52 8.45 1.77
CA GLU A 195 -5.34 9.27 1.52
C GLU A 195 -4.47 8.69 0.40
N ALA A 196 -4.29 7.36 0.37
CA ALA A 196 -3.61 6.67 -0.72
C ALA A 196 -4.30 6.94 -2.08
N MET A 197 -5.63 6.87 -2.14
CA MET A 197 -6.38 7.19 -3.35
C MET A 197 -6.17 8.65 -3.78
N ASN A 198 -6.13 9.60 -2.85
CA ASN A 198 -5.86 11.02 -3.14
C ASN A 198 -4.44 11.22 -3.71
N ILE A 199 -3.41 10.63 -3.09
CA ILE A 199 -2.01 10.70 -3.54
C ILE A 199 -1.86 10.12 -4.95
N MET A 200 -2.54 9.01 -5.23
CA MET A 200 -2.51 8.33 -6.52
C MET A 200 -3.45 8.96 -7.57
N GLY A 201 -4.24 9.96 -7.18
CA GLY A 201 -5.22 10.62 -8.06
C GLY A 201 -6.36 9.70 -8.50
N LEU A 202 -6.69 8.67 -7.72
CA LEU A 202 -7.78 7.74 -7.99
C LEU A 202 -9.12 8.40 -7.68
N THR A 203 -10.03 8.36 -8.65
CA THR A 203 -11.35 8.96 -8.47
C THR A 203 -12.37 7.99 -7.88
N ASP A 204 -12.05 6.70 -7.77
CA ASP A 204 -12.99 5.63 -7.46
C ASP A 204 -12.29 4.39 -6.92
N LEU A 205 -12.94 3.64 -6.02
CA LEU A 205 -12.39 2.41 -5.42
C LEU A 205 -12.24 1.26 -6.45
N ASP A 206 -12.98 1.29 -7.56
CA ASP A 206 -12.80 0.35 -8.68
C ASP A 206 -11.56 0.63 -9.54
N ALA A 207 -10.86 1.74 -9.30
CA ALA A 207 -9.65 2.06 -10.04
C ALA A 207 -8.51 1.09 -9.68
N ALA A 208 -7.57 0.88 -10.63
CA ALA A 208 -6.38 0.08 -10.36
C ALA A 208 -5.43 0.86 -9.45
N PHE A 209 -5.07 0.25 -8.33
CA PHE A 209 -4.00 0.75 -7.46
C PHE A 209 -2.66 0.31 -8.04
N ALA A 210 -1.94 1.25 -8.66
CA ALA A 210 -0.64 1.03 -9.30
C ALA A 210 0.44 2.01 -8.77
N PRO A 211 0.96 1.79 -7.54
CA PRO A 211 2.08 2.57 -6.96
C PRO A 211 3.35 2.65 -7.81
N ASP A 212 3.59 1.71 -8.71
CA ASP A 212 4.72 1.72 -9.66
C ASP A 212 4.60 2.81 -10.74
N SER A 213 3.38 3.28 -10.99
CA SER A 213 3.03 4.23 -12.05
C SER A 213 2.88 5.69 -11.60
N ILE A 214 3.01 5.96 -10.30
CA ILE A 214 2.97 7.31 -9.75
C ILE A 214 4.39 7.89 -9.67
N THR A 215 4.50 9.22 -9.59
CA THR A 215 5.79 9.90 -9.47
C THR A 215 6.52 9.47 -8.19
N ILE A 216 7.85 9.48 -8.18
CA ILE A 216 8.66 9.13 -6.99
C ILE A 216 8.26 9.98 -5.77
N ASN A 217 7.97 11.27 -5.95
CA ASN A 217 7.45 12.11 -4.86
C ASN A 217 6.15 11.57 -4.25
N ASN A 218 5.20 11.14 -5.09
CA ASN A 218 3.94 10.55 -4.63
C ASN A 218 4.16 9.15 -4.04
N LEU A 219 5.11 8.36 -4.54
CA LEU A 219 5.49 7.09 -3.94
C LEU A 219 6.05 7.28 -2.52
N GLN A 220 6.86 8.32 -2.31
CA GLN A 220 7.33 8.72 -0.98
C GLN A 220 6.18 9.15 -0.06
N SER A 221 5.23 9.95 -0.56
CA SER A 221 4.02 10.31 0.19
C SER A 221 3.20 9.08 0.56
N LEU A 222 3.04 8.13 -0.36
CA LEU A 222 2.31 6.88 -0.12
C LEU A 222 3.03 6.03 0.94
N HIS A 223 4.36 5.98 0.92
CA HIS A 223 5.14 5.29 1.94
C HIS A 223 4.95 5.89 3.34
N TYR A 224 4.84 7.21 3.45
CA TYR A 224 4.53 7.87 4.72
C TYR A 224 3.16 7.51 5.29
N VAL A 225 2.16 7.31 4.42
CA VAL A 225 0.84 6.76 4.80
C VAL A 225 0.94 5.29 5.22
N GLY A 226 1.89 4.51 4.71
CA GLY A 226 2.15 3.17 5.24
C GLY A 226 2.75 3.19 6.64
N LEU A 227 3.64 4.14 6.93
CA LEU A 227 4.40 4.23 8.18
C LEU A 227 3.65 4.85 9.37
N GLY A 228 2.55 5.54 9.13
CA GLY A 228 1.91 6.37 10.17
C GLY A 228 2.73 7.58 10.55
N THR A 229 3.53 8.08 9.62
CA THR A 229 4.30 9.30 9.81
C THR A 229 4.12 10.20 8.60
N ASP A 230 3.05 11.01 8.57
CA ASP A 230 3.01 12.16 7.65
C ASP A 230 3.91 13.28 8.22
N PRO A 231 4.83 13.87 7.44
CA PRO A 231 5.53 15.09 7.84
C PRO A 231 4.59 16.32 8.04
N GLY A 232 3.34 16.24 7.59
CA GLY A 232 2.31 17.28 7.64
C GLY A 232 1.52 17.34 8.95
N THR A 233 0.59 16.41 9.17
CA THR A 233 -0.32 16.46 10.34
C THR A 233 -0.98 15.14 10.76
N ASP A 234 -1.00 14.10 9.92
CA ASP A 234 -1.82 12.89 10.17
C ASP A 234 -0.99 11.62 10.41
N THR A 235 -1.47 10.74 11.30
CA THR A 235 -0.77 9.53 11.73
C THR A 235 -1.62 8.32 11.36
N TYR A 236 -1.37 7.68 10.22
CA TYR A 236 -2.01 6.41 9.83
C TYR A 236 -0.97 5.32 9.62
N GLU A 237 -0.82 4.35 10.52
CA GLU A 237 0.02 3.17 10.22
C GLU A 237 -0.84 2.18 9.43
N SER A 238 -0.63 2.09 8.11
CA SER A 238 -1.48 1.28 7.23
C SER A 238 -0.76 0.09 6.62
N TYR A 239 -1.20 -1.10 7.02
CA TYR A 239 -0.79 -2.36 6.43
C TYR A 239 -1.30 -2.53 5.00
N MET A 240 -2.50 -2.04 4.68
CA MET A 240 -3.00 -2.09 3.30
C MET A 240 -2.13 -1.27 2.35
N VAL A 241 -1.80 -0.03 2.73
CA VAL A 241 -0.94 0.85 1.92
C VAL A 241 0.46 0.29 1.78
N HIS A 242 1.03 -0.22 2.87
CA HIS A 242 2.35 -0.83 2.82
C HIS A 242 2.38 -2.09 1.94
N ASN A 243 1.36 -2.95 2.01
CA ASN A 243 1.20 -4.09 1.10
C ASN A 243 1.09 -3.65 -0.37
N MET A 244 0.28 -2.62 -0.67
CA MET A 244 0.14 -2.13 -2.04
C MET A 244 1.49 -1.68 -2.64
N ILE A 245 2.31 -0.96 -1.86
CA ILE A 245 3.66 -0.57 -2.29
C ILE A 245 4.55 -1.79 -2.47
N SER A 246 4.56 -2.69 -1.48
CA SER A 246 5.33 -3.94 -1.49
C SER A 246 5.06 -4.76 -2.75
N ASP A 247 3.78 -5.03 -3.07
CA ASP A 247 3.37 -5.79 -4.26
C ASP A 247 3.84 -5.12 -5.55
N SER A 248 3.80 -3.79 -5.60
CA SER A 248 4.23 -3.03 -6.78
C SER A 248 5.74 -3.09 -6.99
N VAL A 249 6.51 -2.97 -5.90
CA VAL A 249 7.96 -3.07 -5.93
C VAL A 249 8.41 -4.48 -6.29
N ASP A 250 7.86 -5.52 -5.66
CA ASP A 250 8.18 -6.93 -5.96
C ASP A 250 7.84 -7.32 -7.41
N SER A 251 6.79 -6.71 -7.99
CA SER A 251 6.47 -6.94 -9.40
C SER A 251 7.47 -6.34 -10.39
N THR A 252 8.30 -5.39 -9.94
CA THR A 252 9.23 -4.63 -10.79
C THR A 252 10.70 -4.96 -10.50
N LEU A 253 11.04 -5.22 -9.24
CA LEU A 253 12.38 -5.48 -8.73
C LEU A 253 12.45 -6.87 -8.12
N ASP A 254 13.61 -7.53 -8.23
CA ASP A 254 13.86 -8.74 -7.47
C ASP A 254 14.23 -8.37 -6.04
N VAL A 255 13.35 -8.68 -5.09
CA VAL A 255 13.52 -8.33 -3.68
C VAL A 255 14.17 -9.52 -2.94
N PRO A 256 15.30 -9.31 -2.25
CA PRO A 256 15.94 -10.34 -1.44
C PRO A 256 15.02 -10.94 -0.39
N SER A 257 15.16 -12.23 -0.09
CA SER A 257 14.25 -12.93 0.83
C SER A 257 14.20 -12.32 2.23
N ASP A 258 15.34 -11.79 2.69
CA ASP A 258 15.48 -11.15 4.00
C ASP A 258 14.96 -9.70 3.99
N GLY A 259 14.57 -9.18 2.83
CA GLY A 259 13.89 -7.90 2.67
C GLY A 259 12.39 -7.93 3.06
N TYR A 260 11.86 -9.11 3.39
CA TYR A 260 10.47 -9.32 3.76
C TYR A 260 10.24 -9.45 5.28
N MET A 261 9.12 -8.92 5.74
CA MET A 261 8.54 -9.24 7.04
C MET A 261 8.01 -10.67 7.05
N ALA A 262 7.82 -11.24 8.26
CA ALA A 262 7.22 -12.56 8.41
C ALA A 262 5.77 -12.65 7.88
N SER A 263 5.08 -11.52 7.74
CA SER A 263 3.74 -11.39 7.14
C SER A 263 3.74 -11.47 5.61
N GLY A 264 4.91 -11.35 4.96
CA GLY A 264 5.06 -11.45 3.51
C GLY A 264 5.14 -10.10 2.77
N TYR A 265 5.04 -8.98 3.47
CA TYR A 265 5.26 -7.64 2.90
C TYR A 265 6.72 -7.21 3.07
N MET A 266 7.22 -6.36 2.18
CA MET A 266 8.56 -5.78 2.31
C MET A 266 8.72 -5.04 3.64
N LEU A 267 9.94 -5.05 4.19
CA LEU A 267 10.30 -4.22 5.32
C LEU A 267 10.19 -2.74 4.92
N ALA A 268 9.69 -1.89 5.84
CA ALA A 268 9.56 -0.47 5.56
C ALA A 268 10.92 0.19 5.24
N SER A 269 12.00 -0.28 5.86
CA SER A 269 13.37 0.17 5.54
C SER A 269 13.80 -0.20 4.12
N GLU A 270 13.34 -1.34 3.59
CA GLU A 270 13.62 -1.74 2.22
C GLU A 270 12.82 -0.88 1.23
N ILE A 271 11.54 -0.60 1.50
CA ILE A 271 10.76 0.33 0.68
C ILE A 271 11.37 1.73 0.69
N GLN A 272 11.77 2.25 1.85
CA GLN A 272 12.46 3.54 1.91
C GLN A 272 13.79 3.51 1.14
N GLY A 273 14.55 2.42 1.25
CA GLY A 273 15.79 2.25 0.48
C GLY A 273 15.57 2.25 -1.03
N VAL A 274 14.51 1.58 -1.51
CA VAL A 274 14.12 1.64 -2.93
C VAL A 274 13.76 3.06 -3.32
N ILE A 275 12.99 3.79 -2.52
CA ILE A 275 12.62 5.18 -2.82
C ILE A 275 13.86 6.09 -2.86
N ASP A 276 14.79 5.95 -1.90
CA ASP A 276 16.04 6.70 -1.86
C ASP A 276 16.91 6.41 -3.10
N ALA A 277 16.94 5.15 -3.54
CA ALA A 277 17.64 4.76 -4.76
C ALA A 277 17.01 5.40 -6.01
N LEU A 278 15.67 5.42 -6.07
CA LEU A 278 14.96 6.10 -7.15
C LEU A 278 15.27 7.61 -7.16
N TYR A 279 15.36 8.27 -6.01
CA TYR A 279 15.80 9.67 -5.92
C TYR A 279 17.24 9.87 -6.42
N ALA A 280 18.15 8.95 -6.14
CA ALA A 280 19.55 9.03 -6.58
C ALA A 280 19.69 8.84 -8.11
N ILE A 281 18.85 8.00 -8.71
CA ILE A 281 18.90 7.68 -10.15
C ILE A 281 18.08 8.68 -10.98
N SER A 282 16.99 9.19 -10.44
CA SER A 282 16.03 10.04 -11.15
C SER A 282 16.63 11.38 -11.57
N GLY A 283 16.26 11.82 -12.78
CA GLY A 283 16.58 13.17 -13.26
C GLY A 283 15.58 14.22 -12.79
N ASP A 284 14.32 13.82 -12.57
CA ASP A 284 13.25 14.67 -12.04
C ASP A 284 12.21 13.82 -11.25
N PRO A 285 12.36 13.67 -9.92
CA PRO A 285 11.47 12.86 -9.09
C PRO A 285 10.01 13.33 -9.04
N ALA A 286 9.74 14.56 -9.51
CA ALA A 286 8.40 15.09 -9.63
C ALA A 286 7.67 14.60 -10.90
N THR A 287 8.37 13.95 -11.83
CA THR A 287 7.80 13.39 -13.05
C THR A 287 8.14 11.93 -13.28
N ASP A 288 9.32 11.50 -12.87
CA ASP A 288 9.79 10.12 -13.04
C ASP A 288 9.01 9.17 -12.12
N THR A 289 8.73 7.97 -12.62
CA THR A 289 8.05 6.88 -11.89
C THR A 289 8.98 5.67 -11.72
N LEU A 290 8.60 4.68 -10.91
CA LEU A 290 9.35 3.43 -10.80
C LEU A 290 9.50 2.74 -12.17
N LEU A 291 8.42 2.71 -12.96
CA LEU A 291 8.42 2.12 -14.31
C LEU A 291 9.24 2.91 -15.33
N ASP A 292 9.46 4.20 -15.13
CA ASP A 292 10.33 5.00 -16.02
C ASP A 292 11.81 4.71 -15.79
N ILE A 293 12.19 4.34 -14.57
CA ILE A 293 13.57 4.10 -14.15
C ILE A 293 13.96 2.62 -14.34
N MET A 294 13.01 1.70 -14.16
CA MET A 294 13.28 0.26 -14.20
C MET A 294 13.07 -0.38 -15.58
N PRO A 295 13.93 -1.35 -15.98
CA PRO A 295 15.18 -1.74 -15.32
C PRO A 295 16.29 -0.69 -15.51
N VAL A 296 17.18 -0.55 -14.53
CA VAL A 296 18.32 0.38 -14.62
C VAL A 296 19.36 -0.14 -15.60
N ALA A 297 19.66 0.65 -16.63
CA ALA A 297 20.68 0.29 -17.60
C ALA A 297 22.08 0.28 -16.94
N ALA A 298 22.91 -0.71 -17.27
CA ALA A 298 24.30 -0.78 -16.79
C ALA A 298 25.08 0.53 -17.03
N SER A 299 24.83 1.22 -18.14
CA SER A 299 25.47 2.52 -18.46
C SER A 299 25.13 3.66 -17.50
N THR A 300 24.14 3.49 -16.63
CA THR A 300 23.75 4.47 -15.60
C THR A 300 24.69 4.40 -14.39
N PHE A 301 25.28 3.24 -14.09
CA PHE A 301 26.11 3.03 -12.92
C PHE A 301 27.50 3.65 -13.09
N SER A 302 27.62 4.93 -12.73
CA SER A 302 28.89 5.64 -12.55
C SER A 302 29.53 5.30 -11.19
N PRO A 303 30.84 5.56 -10.99
CA PRO A 303 31.51 5.29 -9.71
C PRO A 303 30.75 5.89 -8.51
N SER A 304 30.44 7.19 -8.61
CA SER A 304 29.72 7.92 -7.56
C SER A 304 28.32 7.38 -7.31
N LEU A 305 27.58 7.00 -8.36
CA LEU A 305 26.22 6.49 -8.18
C LEU A 305 26.24 5.10 -7.54
N ILE A 306 27.21 4.25 -7.87
CA ILE A 306 27.37 2.95 -7.20
C ILE A 306 27.59 3.18 -5.70
N GLU A 307 28.53 4.06 -5.32
CA GLU A 307 28.77 4.37 -3.90
C GLU A 307 27.52 4.95 -3.20
N ASP A 308 26.88 5.96 -3.82
CA ASP A 308 25.66 6.57 -3.27
C ASP A 308 24.54 5.54 -3.05
N LEU A 309 24.38 4.57 -3.97
CA LEU A 309 23.39 3.51 -3.85
C LEU A 309 23.75 2.47 -2.79
N LEU A 310 25.03 2.08 -2.68
CA LEU A 310 25.47 1.15 -1.63
C LEU A 310 25.33 1.79 -0.23
N ASP A 311 25.59 3.09 -0.11
CA ASP A 311 25.49 3.81 1.16
C ASP A 311 24.04 3.92 1.70
N ILE A 312 23.02 3.67 0.86
CA ILE A 312 21.61 3.57 1.29
C ILE A 312 21.42 2.43 2.29
N GLY A 313 22.15 1.34 2.13
CA GLY A 313 22.16 0.26 3.11
C GLY A 313 20.95 -0.69 3.08
N ALA A 314 20.22 -0.76 1.96
CA ALA A 314 19.07 -1.65 1.76
C ALA A 314 19.41 -2.84 0.87
N LEU A 315 18.91 -4.04 1.21
CA LEU A 315 19.22 -5.28 0.51
C LEU A 315 18.78 -5.24 -0.97
N THR A 316 17.57 -4.74 -1.20
CA THR A 316 16.99 -4.58 -2.54
C THR A 316 17.85 -3.65 -3.41
N VAL A 317 18.46 -2.63 -2.80
CA VAL A 317 19.35 -1.69 -3.50
C VAL A 317 20.71 -2.33 -3.79
N TYR A 318 21.24 -3.14 -2.89
CA TYR A 318 22.44 -3.93 -3.17
C TYR A 318 22.23 -4.86 -4.36
N ARG A 319 21.08 -5.54 -4.43
CA ARG A 319 20.76 -6.40 -5.57
C ARG A 319 20.59 -5.61 -6.87
N LEU A 320 19.96 -4.44 -6.81
CA LEU A 320 19.86 -3.53 -7.96
C LEU A 320 21.24 -3.17 -8.54
N VAL A 321 22.22 -2.88 -7.67
CA VAL A 321 23.61 -2.59 -8.08
C VAL A 321 24.30 -3.85 -8.62
N ALA A 322 24.15 -4.99 -7.92
CA ALA A 322 24.70 -6.28 -8.34
C ALA A 322 24.21 -6.66 -9.74
N ASP A 323 22.91 -6.56 -10.01
CA ASP A 323 22.31 -6.81 -11.32
C ASP A 323 22.91 -5.90 -12.41
N GLY A 324 23.14 -4.63 -12.10
CA GLY A 324 23.82 -3.68 -13.00
C GLY A 324 25.23 -4.13 -13.37
N ILE A 325 26.00 -4.62 -12.39
CA ILE A 325 27.37 -5.10 -12.57
C ILE A 325 27.39 -6.45 -13.30
N ILE A 326 26.55 -7.41 -12.88
CA ILE A 326 26.41 -8.73 -13.49
C ILE A 326 26.00 -8.61 -14.96
N SER A 327 25.01 -7.76 -15.26
CA SER A 327 24.54 -7.54 -16.64
C SER A 327 25.60 -6.90 -17.55
N SER A 328 26.60 -6.23 -16.98
CA SER A 328 27.77 -5.72 -17.72
C SER A 328 28.84 -6.77 -17.99
N SER A 329 28.67 -8.00 -17.49
CA SER A 329 29.60 -9.13 -17.65
C SER A 329 31.01 -8.91 -17.08
N VAL A 330 31.12 -8.09 -16.03
CA VAL A 330 32.40 -7.87 -15.32
C VAL A 330 32.48 -8.62 -13.99
N ALA A 331 31.34 -9.10 -13.48
CA ALA A 331 31.30 -9.92 -12.28
C ALA A 331 32.01 -11.28 -12.48
N THR A 332 32.55 -11.81 -11.39
CA THR A 332 33.26 -13.09 -11.32
C THR A 332 32.59 -14.01 -10.29
N LEU A 333 32.84 -15.32 -10.35
CA LEU A 333 32.30 -16.26 -9.36
C LEU A 333 32.74 -15.90 -7.94
N GLU A 334 33.99 -15.46 -7.79
CA GLU A 334 34.58 -15.08 -6.51
C GLU A 334 33.96 -13.80 -5.93
N SER A 335 33.36 -12.97 -6.79
CA SER A 335 32.71 -11.73 -6.40
C SER A 335 31.27 -11.93 -5.91
N GLU A 336 30.68 -13.11 -6.15
CA GLU A 336 29.35 -13.46 -5.67
C GLU A 336 29.30 -13.45 -4.13
N ALA A 337 28.19 -12.96 -3.57
CA ALA A 337 27.97 -12.98 -2.12
C ALA A 337 27.92 -14.43 -1.61
N GLU A 338 28.51 -14.67 -0.45
CA GLU A 338 28.61 -15.97 0.19
C GLU A 338 28.08 -15.98 1.62
N VAL A 339 27.92 -17.18 2.19
CA VAL A 339 27.38 -17.36 3.55
C VAL A 339 28.23 -16.59 4.56
N GLY A 340 27.63 -15.56 5.15
CA GLY A 340 28.28 -14.69 6.13
C GLY A 340 28.37 -13.23 5.69
N ASP A 341 28.20 -12.97 4.39
CA ASP A 341 28.07 -11.62 3.87
C ASP A 341 26.72 -11.00 4.24
N ALA A 342 26.70 -9.68 4.37
CA ALA A 342 25.53 -8.94 4.87
C ALA A 342 24.33 -9.01 3.91
N ASN A 343 24.59 -9.16 2.62
CA ASN A 343 23.59 -9.19 1.56
C ASN A 343 23.44 -10.57 0.90
N TYR A 344 23.94 -11.63 1.54
CA TYR A 344 23.79 -12.98 1.01
C TYR A 344 22.36 -13.50 1.12
N ASP A 345 21.77 -13.88 0.00
CA ASP A 345 20.46 -14.53 -0.05
C ASP A 345 20.57 -16.02 -0.39
N SER A 346 20.18 -16.86 0.56
CA SER A 346 20.21 -18.32 0.39
C SER A 346 19.21 -18.87 -0.64
N LEU A 347 18.23 -18.07 -1.05
CA LEU A 347 17.23 -18.42 -2.06
C LEU A 347 17.59 -17.95 -3.46
N ALA A 348 18.61 -17.08 -3.59
CA ALA A 348 19.04 -16.43 -4.83
C ALA A 348 20.57 -16.48 -5.00
N ILE A 349 21.16 -17.68 -4.90
CA ILE A 349 22.61 -17.86 -4.95
C ILE A 349 23.16 -17.44 -6.33
N GLY A 350 24.08 -16.46 -6.31
CA GLY A 350 24.73 -15.91 -7.50
C GLY A 350 24.09 -14.63 -8.04
N ASP A 351 22.95 -14.20 -7.48
CA ASP A 351 22.27 -12.97 -7.89
C ASP A 351 22.81 -11.73 -7.16
N ASP A 352 23.49 -11.93 -6.02
CA ASP A 352 24.13 -10.86 -5.24
C ASP A 352 25.65 -10.88 -5.36
N LEU A 353 26.28 -9.69 -5.26
CA LEU A 353 27.74 -9.52 -5.16
C LEU A 353 28.15 -9.08 -3.76
N LYS A 354 29.36 -9.44 -3.33
CA LYS A 354 29.94 -8.96 -2.07
C LYS A 354 29.99 -7.43 -2.05
N LEU A 355 29.62 -6.81 -0.92
CA LEU A 355 29.68 -5.35 -0.78
C LEU A 355 31.10 -4.80 -1.04
N ASP A 356 32.13 -5.44 -0.51
CA ASP A 356 33.53 -5.06 -0.74
C ASP A 356 33.94 -5.12 -2.23
N GLU A 357 33.30 -6.01 -3.01
CA GLU A 357 33.54 -6.10 -4.45
C GLU A 357 32.89 -4.94 -5.20
N MET A 358 31.67 -4.55 -4.82
CA MET A 358 30.97 -3.43 -5.44
C MET A 358 31.60 -2.07 -5.10
N TYR A 359 31.96 -1.85 -3.82
CA TYR A 359 32.71 -0.64 -3.41
C TYR A 359 34.09 -0.57 -4.07
N GLY A 360 34.84 -1.68 -4.06
CA GLY A 360 36.17 -1.70 -4.66
C GLY A 360 36.13 -1.51 -6.19
N LEU A 361 35.05 -1.95 -6.86
CA LEU A 361 34.84 -1.67 -8.27
C LEU A 361 34.58 -0.18 -8.52
N ALA A 362 33.76 0.47 -7.71
CA ALA A 362 33.52 1.91 -7.82
C ALA A 362 34.82 2.71 -7.64
N GLU A 363 35.61 2.40 -6.62
CA GLU A 363 36.92 3.02 -6.38
C GLU A 363 37.88 2.79 -7.55
N ALA A 364 37.92 1.57 -8.09
CA ALA A 364 38.75 1.25 -9.25
C ALA A 364 38.32 2.01 -10.51
N MET A 365 37.00 2.16 -10.73
CA MET A 365 36.47 2.93 -11.85
C MET A 365 36.85 4.40 -11.75
N GLU A 366 36.82 5.00 -10.55
CA GLU A 366 37.26 6.39 -10.35
C GLU A 366 38.75 6.56 -10.69
N ILE A 367 39.60 5.68 -10.15
CA ILE A 367 41.06 5.70 -10.37
C ILE A 367 41.40 5.51 -11.85
N LEU A 368 40.72 4.59 -12.54
CA LEU A 368 40.95 4.28 -13.94
C LEU A 368 40.27 5.27 -14.90
N GLY A 369 39.54 6.26 -14.37
CA GLY A 369 38.82 7.26 -15.17
C GLY A 369 37.68 6.67 -16.00
N VAL A 370 37.10 5.57 -15.53
CA VAL A 370 35.96 4.88 -16.14
C VAL A 370 34.67 5.56 -15.69
N THR A 371 33.82 5.97 -16.64
CA THR A 371 32.63 6.77 -16.32
C THR A 371 31.40 5.95 -15.98
N ASP A 372 31.35 4.70 -16.42
CA ASP A 372 30.25 3.77 -16.18
C ASP A 372 30.72 2.31 -16.28
N VAL A 373 30.00 1.38 -15.64
CA VAL A 373 30.44 -0.01 -15.52
C VAL A 373 30.59 -0.73 -16.87
N THR A 374 29.89 -0.31 -17.92
CA THR A 374 30.00 -0.95 -19.25
C THR A 374 31.35 -0.73 -19.93
N GLN A 375 32.10 0.28 -19.47
CA GLN A 375 33.42 0.60 -19.99
C GLN A 375 34.54 -0.16 -19.29
N VAL A 376 34.27 -0.79 -18.15
CA VAL A 376 35.26 -1.50 -17.34
C VAL A 376 35.95 -2.61 -18.15
N ALA A 377 35.19 -3.39 -18.92
CA ALA A 377 35.75 -4.44 -19.80
C ALA A 377 36.67 -3.90 -20.92
N ASN A 378 36.72 -2.58 -21.14
CA ASN A 378 37.53 -1.93 -22.18
C ASN A 378 38.77 -1.20 -21.62
N ILE A 379 39.09 -1.39 -20.34
CA ILE A 379 40.35 -0.93 -19.75
C ILE A 379 41.51 -1.51 -20.57
N ASN A 380 42.55 -0.71 -20.82
CA ASN A 380 43.72 -1.12 -21.59
C ASN A 380 45.00 -1.00 -20.77
N SER A 381 46.06 -1.67 -21.24
CA SER A 381 47.32 -1.77 -20.50
C SER A 381 48.00 -0.42 -20.32
N ALA A 382 47.78 0.55 -21.20
CA ALA A 382 48.33 1.89 -21.03
C ALA A 382 47.67 2.67 -19.89
N ALA A 383 46.38 2.44 -19.61
CA ALA A 383 45.71 3.00 -18.45
C ALA A 383 46.25 2.39 -17.16
N VAL A 384 46.38 1.06 -17.10
CA VAL A 384 46.90 0.33 -15.93
C VAL A 384 48.37 0.67 -15.64
N LEU A 385 49.24 0.68 -16.65
CA LEU A 385 50.65 1.05 -16.52
C LEU A 385 50.88 2.57 -16.35
N GLY A 386 49.80 3.35 -16.40
CA GLY A 386 49.86 4.80 -16.13
C GLY A 386 49.59 5.14 -14.66
N LEU A 387 49.20 4.16 -13.85
CA LEU A 387 48.85 4.36 -12.45
C LEU A 387 50.08 4.67 -11.60
N THR A 388 49.88 5.38 -10.49
CA THR A 388 50.90 5.55 -9.45
C THR A 388 50.99 4.32 -8.57
N ASP A 389 52.13 4.13 -7.89
CA ASP A 389 52.30 3.03 -6.94
C ASP A 389 51.17 2.96 -5.88
N ALA A 390 50.65 4.12 -5.46
CA ALA A 390 49.56 4.21 -4.49
C ALA A 390 48.22 3.78 -5.08
N GLU A 391 47.92 4.18 -6.32
CA GLU A 391 46.70 3.74 -7.03
C GLU A 391 46.71 2.23 -7.31
N VAL A 392 47.87 1.67 -7.67
CA VAL A 392 48.05 0.22 -7.83
C VAL A 392 47.79 -0.51 -6.52
N ASP A 393 48.32 0.00 -5.40
CA ASP A 393 48.03 -0.59 -4.08
C ASP A 393 46.54 -0.50 -3.76
N THR A 394 45.88 0.63 -3.99
CA THR A 394 44.44 0.77 -3.73
C THR A 394 43.61 -0.27 -4.47
N ILE A 395 43.79 -0.41 -5.79
CA ILE A 395 42.89 -1.22 -6.63
C ILE A 395 43.24 -2.73 -6.67
N LEU A 396 44.43 -3.12 -6.18
CA LEU A 396 44.86 -4.53 -6.16
C LEU A 396 45.12 -5.07 -4.75
N ASP A 397 45.43 -4.25 -3.74
CA ASP A 397 45.59 -4.72 -2.35
C ASP A 397 44.25 -4.88 -1.62
N ASN A 398 43.17 -4.25 -2.12
CA ASN A 398 41.82 -4.55 -1.65
C ASN A 398 41.46 -5.99 -2.08
N SER A 399 40.67 -6.74 -1.32
CA SER A 399 40.32 -8.13 -1.67
C SER A 399 39.50 -8.26 -2.98
N ASN A 400 39.26 -7.15 -3.69
CA ASN A 400 38.45 -7.05 -4.89
C ASN A 400 38.96 -7.97 -6.02
N THR A 401 38.17 -8.98 -6.35
CA THR A 401 38.45 -9.97 -7.38
C THR A 401 38.04 -9.48 -8.76
N ILE A 402 36.98 -8.68 -8.86
CA ILE A 402 36.53 -8.10 -10.14
C ILE A 402 37.68 -7.31 -10.79
N THR A 403 38.18 -6.30 -10.08
CA THR A 403 39.24 -5.41 -10.57
C THR A 403 40.54 -6.17 -10.81
N TYR A 404 40.90 -7.09 -9.91
CA TYR A 404 42.07 -7.94 -10.09
C TYR A 404 42.02 -8.74 -11.39
N PHE A 405 40.89 -9.40 -11.70
CA PHE A 405 40.78 -10.23 -12.90
C PHE A 405 40.79 -9.40 -14.18
N ILE A 406 40.16 -8.23 -14.18
CA ILE A 406 40.21 -7.30 -15.32
C ILE A 406 41.65 -6.84 -15.58
N ILE A 407 42.39 -6.47 -14.54
CA ILE A 407 43.78 -6.02 -14.68
C ILE A 407 44.68 -7.17 -15.13
N ASP A 408 44.48 -8.38 -14.59
CA ASP A 408 45.19 -9.60 -15.01
C ASP A 408 45.01 -9.86 -16.51
N ASP A 409 43.77 -9.87 -17.00
CA ASP A 409 43.44 -10.08 -18.42
C ASP A 409 44.06 -9.00 -19.35
N VAL A 410 44.23 -7.78 -18.83
CA VAL A 410 44.81 -6.64 -19.57
C VAL A 410 46.35 -6.69 -19.61
N ILE A 411 46.99 -7.12 -18.53
CA ILE A 411 48.46 -7.13 -18.41
C ILE A 411 49.07 -8.43 -18.96
N ASP A 412 48.37 -9.55 -18.85
CA ASP A 412 48.85 -10.85 -19.31
C ASP A 412 48.08 -11.46 -20.49
N PRO A 413 47.90 -10.76 -21.61
CA PRO A 413 47.26 -11.36 -22.78
C PRO A 413 48.15 -12.42 -23.46
N ASP A 414 49.44 -12.49 -23.14
CA ASP A 414 50.48 -13.19 -23.91
C ASP A 414 51.38 -14.16 -23.08
N ASP A 415 51.01 -14.53 -21.85
CA ASP A 415 51.78 -15.45 -20.97
C ASP A 415 53.20 -14.89 -20.68
N LEU A 416 53.23 -13.63 -20.24
CA LEU A 416 54.45 -12.87 -19.95
C LEU A 416 55.12 -13.30 -18.64
N PHE A 417 54.45 -14.12 -17.83
CA PHE A 417 54.90 -14.54 -16.51
C PHE A 417 55.40 -15.99 -16.49
N PHE A 418 56.11 -16.38 -15.44
CA PHE A 418 56.60 -17.75 -15.32
C PHE A 418 55.49 -18.67 -14.79
N PRO A 419 55.51 -19.98 -15.09
CA PRO A 419 54.48 -20.91 -14.59
C PRO A 419 54.31 -21.00 -13.07
N GLY A 420 55.28 -20.49 -12.29
CA GLY A 420 55.21 -20.43 -10.83
C GLY A 420 54.53 -19.16 -10.30
N ASP A 421 54.24 -18.20 -11.18
CA ASP A 421 53.64 -16.91 -10.87
C ASP A 421 52.10 -16.95 -11.04
N TYR A 422 51.51 -18.12 -11.30
CA TYR A 422 50.07 -18.26 -11.54
C TYR A 422 49.37 -18.98 -10.38
N VAL A 423 48.15 -18.52 -10.09
CA VAL A 423 47.15 -19.20 -9.26
C VAL A 423 45.98 -19.66 -10.12
N VAL A 424 45.18 -20.60 -9.62
CA VAL A 424 43.97 -21.08 -10.32
C VAL A 424 42.76 -20.52 -9.61
N ASP A 425 41.91 -19.81 -10.34
CA ASP A 425 40.65 -19.24 -9.84
C ASP A 425 39.55 -20.31 -9.68
N GLU A 426 38.39 -19.97 -9.15
CA GLU A 426 37.28 -20.90 -8.92
C GLU A 426 36.67 -21.41 -10.22
N ALA A 427 36.74 -20.62 -11.30
CA ALA A 427 36.38 -21.04 -12.65
C ALA A 427 37.42 -21.97 -13.29
N GLY A 428 38.60 -22.13 -12.69
CA GLY A 428 39.69 -22.96 -13.18
C GLY A 428 40.64 -22.26 -14.17
N ASN A 429 40.55 -20.94 -14.33
CA ASN A 429 41.47 -20.15 -15.16
C ASN A 429 42.79 -19.91 -14.42
N GLN A 430 43.86 -19.76 -15.18
CA GLN A 430 45.16 -19.33 -14.63
C GLN A 430 45.17 -17.81 -14.54
N ARG A 431 45.49 -17.29 -13.35
CA ARG A 431 45.59 -15.87 -13.04
C ARG A 431 46.98 -15.55 -12.50
N VAL A 432 47.59 -14.44 -12.89
CA VAL A 432 48.89 -14.04 -12.33
C VAL A 432 48.70 -13.72 -10.86
N GLU A 433 49.50 -14.32 -9.97
CA GLU A 433 49.46 -14.09 -8.54
C GLU A 433 49.48 -12.57 -8.28
N ARG A 434 48.49 -12.09 -7.52
CA ARG A 434 48.26 -10.67 -7.28
C ARG A 434 49.51 -9.90 -6.85
N THR A 435 50.35 -10.48 -6.00
CA THR A 435 51.62 -9.88 -5.54
C THR A 435 52.63 -9.71 -6.69
N VAL A 436 52.65 -10.65 -7.63
CA VAL A 436 53.48 -10.61 -8.84
C VAL A 436 52.94 -9.55 -9.81
N LEU A 437 51.63 -9.49 -10.01
CA LEU A 437 50.96 -8.51 -10.85
C LEU A 437 51.24 -7.07 -10.38
N ILE A 438 51.06 -6.80 -9.07
CA ILE A 438 51.39 -5.51 -8.45
C ILE A 438 52.87 -5.14 -8.70
N THR A 439 53.78 -6.08 -8.44
CA THR A 439 55.21 -5.86 -8.64
C THR A 439 55.53 -5.56 -10.11
N HIS A 440 54.86 -6.22 -11.05
CA HIS A 440 55.04 -5.99 -12.47
C HIS A 440 54.60 -4.59 -12.87
N ILE A 441 53.39 -4.18 -12.50
CA ILE A 441 52.84 -2.86 -12.86
C ILE A 441 53.75 -1.75 -12.31
N LYS A 442 54.08 -1.79 -11.02
CA LYS A 442 54.96 -0.79 -10.37
C LYS A 442 56.35 -0.66 -11.00
N ASN A 443 56.92 -1.76 -11.51
CA ASN A 443 58.23 -1.73 -12.15
C ASN A 443 58.20 -1.19 -13.59
N ASN A 444 57.02 -1.09 -14.20
CA ASN A 444 56.81 -0.65 -15.58
C ASN A 444 56.06 0.70 -15.68
N ASN A 445 55.72 1.30 -14.54
CA ASN A 445 55.20 2.68 -14.41
C ASN A 445 56.27 3.76 -14.64
#